data_AF-A0A7Z9VE95-F1
#
_entry.id   AF-A0A7Z9VE95-F1
#
_cell.length_a   1.000
_cell.length_b   1.000
_cell.length_c   1.000
_cell.angle_alpha   90.00
_cell.angle_beta   90.00
_cell.angle_gamma   90.00
#
_symmetry.space_group_name_H-M   'P 1'
#
loop_
_entity.id
_entity.type
_entity.pdbx_description
1 polymer ?
#
loop_
_entity_poly.entity_id
_entity_poly.type
_entity_poly.pdbx_seq_one_letter_code
_entity_poly.pdbx_strand_id
1 'polypeptide(L)'
;MYALSKNRFSVVTFTTMLVVNLLLLSIVSGCGSTPSGPDSTISVSPQETEVSDETYTRILQQGEIVGYLGEKTVTVIDGGTTTTTLQYNIYDIAFRILGTFDESGATYRFTRGNPEKLGNFTSEHSIRQVTGIEGILEFKEGLQ
;
A
#
# COMPACT_ATOMS: atom_id res chain seq x y z
N MET A 1 37.93 1.50 -37.52
CA MET A 1 37.65 0.07 -37.79
C MET A 1 36.58 -0.38 -36.81
N TYR A 2 35.42 -0.83 -37.35
CA TYR A 2 34.28 -1.57 -36.79
C TYR A 2 33.61 -1.10 -35.48
N ALA A 3 32.29 -1.13 -35.27
CA ALA A 3 31.05 -1.14 -36.07
C ALA A 3 29.89 -1.06 -35.04
N LEU A 4 28.78 -0.38 -35.37
CA LEU A 4 27.49 -0.53 -34.69
C LEU A 4 27.01 -1.98 -34.75
N SER A 5 26.43 -2.54 -33.67
CA SER A 5 25.54 -3.70 -33.79
C SER A 5 24.56 -3.87 -32.62
N LYS A 6 23.33 -3.41 -32.88
CA LYS A 6 22.04 -4.11 -32.69
C LYS A 6 21.64 -4.64 -31.30
N ASN A 7 20.58 -4.04 -30.79
CA ASN A 7 19.40 -4.67 -30.17
C ASN A 7 19.38 -6.20 -30.24
N ARG A 8 19.18 -6.83 -29.08
CA ARG A 8 18.26 -7.97 -28.97
C ARG A 8 17.43 -7.83 -27.69
N PHE A 9 16.17 -7.48 -27.91
CA PHE A 9 15.04 -7.93 -27.10
C PHE A 9 15.22 -9.41 -26.75
N SER A 10 15.15 -9.76 -25.47
CA SER A 10 14.80 -11.12 -25.05
C SER A 10 13.37 -11.11 -24.58
N VAL A 11 12.53 -11.63 -25.46
CA VAL A 11 11.11 -11.92 -25.29
C VAL A 11 10.99 -13.23 -24.52
N VAL A 12 10.24 -13.16 -23.42
CA VAL A 12 9.42 -14.23 -22.81
C VAL A 12 10.14 -15.40 -22.14
N THR A 13 9.97 -15.45 -20.82
CA THR A 13 9.42 -16.66 -20.19
C THR A 13 8.35 -16.23 -19.18
N PHE A 14 7.13 -16.07 -19.69
CA PHE A 14 5.89 -16.13 -18.93
C PHE A 14 5.69 -17.57 -18.53
N THR A 15 5.68 -17.90 -17.24
CA THR A 15 4.84 -18.95 -16.64
C THR A 15 5.12 -19.08 -15.15
N THR A 16 4.05 -18.95 -14.36
CA THR A 16 3.74 -19.77 -13.15
C THR A 16 4.72 -19.64 -11.97
N MET A 17 4.34 -19.20 -10.76
CA MET A 17 3.25 -19.72 -9.94
C MET A 17 2.87 -18.66 -8.89
N LEU A 18 1.61 -18.25 -8.97
CA LEU A 18 0.85 -17.65 -7.90
C LEU A 18 0.59 -18.76 -6.87
N VAL A 19 1.29 -18.73 -5.73
CA VAL A 19 0.88 -19.48 -4.53
C VAL A 19 0.91 -18.51 -3.36
N VAL A 20 -0.18 -17.75 -3.28
CA VAL A 20 -0.66 -17.13 -2.06
C VAL A 20 -0.81 -18.27 -1.05
N ASN A 21 0.12 -18.34 -0.10
CA ASN A 21 0.08 -19.31 0.99
C ASN A 21 -0.84 -18.73 2.08
N LEU A 22 -2.14 -18.76 1.80
CA LEU A 22 -3.18 -18.36 2.73
C LEU A 22 -4.16 -19.55 2.88
N LEU A 23 -4.03 -20.20 4.04
CA LEU A 23 -5.05 -20.95 4.77
C LEU A 23 -5.87 -22.01 3.99
N LEU A 24 -5.69 -23.29 4.34
CA LEU A 24 -6.73 -24.11 5.00
C LEU A 24 -6.37 -25.62 5.11
N LEU A 25 -6.57 -26.13 6.33
CA LEU A 25 -7.07 -27.47 6.71
C LEU A 25 -6.18 -28.73 6.65
N SER A 26 -5.92 -29.28 7.85
CA SER A 26 -6.04 -30.71 8.19
C SER A 26 -6.09 -30.83 9.72
N ILE A 27 -7.27 -30.67 10.34
CA ILE A 27 -8.14 -31.79 10.76
C ILE A 27 -7.34 -33.06 11.07
N VAL A 28 -6.82 -33.17 12.30
CA VAL A 28 -6.47 -34.48 12.86
C VAL A 28 -7.69 -35.00 13.58
N SER A 29 -8.20 -36.12 13.06
CA SER A 29 -9.28 -36.91 13.61
C SER A 29 -8.91 -37.44 14.99
N GLY A 30 -9.59 -36.96 16.03
CA GLY A 30 -9.62 -37.57 17.35
C GLY A 30 -11.05 -37.95 17.68
N CYS A 31 -11.38 -39.23 17.54
CA CYS A 31 -12.64 -39.81 18.01
C CYS A 31 -12.63 -39.85 19.55
N GLY A 32 -13.58 -39.20 20.20
CA GLY A 32 -13.76 -39.19 21.65
C GLY A 32 -15.09 -38.52 22.04
N SER A 33 -15.92 -39.24 22.77
CA SER A 33 -17.34 -38.98 23.09
C SER A 33 -17.65 -37.79 24.02
N THR A 34 -18.62 -36.94 23.61
CA THR A 34 -19.69 -36.17 24.33
C THR A 34 -19.48 -35.67 25.78
N PRO A 35 -19.89 -34.43 26.15
CA PRO A 35 -21.29 -33.99 26.03
C PRO A 35 -21.56 -32.58 25.52
N SER A 36 -22.80 -32.43 25.07
CA SER A 36 -23.52 -31.26 24.59
C SER A 36 -23.43 -30.08 25.58
N GLY A 37 -22.67 -29.06 25.22
CA GLY A 37 -22.82 -27.70 25.73
C GLY A 37 -23.47 -26.84 24.65
N PRO A 38 -24.25 -25.80 25.00
CA PRO A 38 -24.82 -24.92 23.99
C PRO A 38 -23.68 -24.31 23.19
N ASP A 39 -23.74 -24.50 21.87
CA ASP A 39 -22.88 -23.83 20.90
C ASP A 39 -22.89 -22.34 21.23
N SER A 40 -21.86 -21.89 21.91
CA SER A 40 -21.42 -20.52 21.77
C SER A 40 -20.83 -20.47 20.36
N THR A 41 -21.70 -20.31 19.37
CA THR A 41 -21.30 -19.70 18.11
C THR A 41 -20.75 -18.34 18.51
N ILE A 42 -19.44 -18.30 18.78
CA ILE A 42 -18.67 -17.08 18.77
C ILE A 42 -18.92 -16.56 17.37
N SER A 43 -19.85 -15.62 17.25
CA SER A 43 -20.05 -14.84 16.05
C SER A 43 -18.74 -14.09 15.89
N VAL A 44 -17.80 -14.70 15.17
CA VAL A 44 -16.60 -14.01 14.70
C VAL A 44 -17.16 -12.90 13.84
N SER A 45 -17.23 -11.69 14.40
CA SER A 45 -17.71 -10.53 13.67
C SER A 45 -16.86 -10.46 12.41
N PRO A 46 -17.47 -10.45 11.22
CA PRO A 46 -16.71 -10.35 10.00
C PRO A 46 -15.89 -9.05 10.05
N GLN A 47 -14.59 -9.15 9.80
CA GLN A 47 -13.76 -7.99 9.57
C GLN A 47 -14.05 -7.50 8.14
N GLU A 48 -14.48 -6.26 8.02
CA GLU A 48 -14.76 -5.62 6.73
C GLU A 48 -13.82 -4.42 6.56
N THR A 49 -13.35 -4.19 5.33
CA THR A 49 -12.49 -3.06 5.00
C THR A 49 -13.01 -2.37 3.76
N GLU A 50 -13.39 -1.11 3.91
CA GLU A 50 -13.83 -0.23 2.84
C GLU A 50 -12.73 0.78 2.52
N VAL A 51 -12.49 1.04 1.24
CA VAL A 51 -11.49 2.00 0.76
C VAL A 51 -12.18 2.95 -0.20
N SER A 52 -12.07 4.26 0.05
CA SER A 52 -12.64 5.28 -0.84
C SER A 52 -11.88 5.36 -2.17
N ASP A 53 -12.51 6.01 -3.15
CA ASP A 53 -11.78 6.51 -4.30
C ASP A 53 -10.63 7.43 -3.85
N GLU A 54 -9.53 7.39 -4.60
CA GLU A 54 -8.33 8.16 -4.31
C GLU A 54 -8.35 9.47 -5.11
N THR A 55 -8.13 10.58 -4.42
CA THR A 55 -7.97 11.91 -5.03
C THR A 55 -6.49 12.24 -5.18
N TYR A 56 -6.12 13.06 -6.16
CA TYR A 56 -4.72 13.28 -6.51
C TYR A 56 -4.34 14.77 -6.55
N THR A 57 -3.19 15.06 -5.97
CA THR A 57 -2.52 16.37 -5.96
C THR A 57 -1.16 16.24 -6.63
N ARG A 58 -0.82 17.17 -7.53
CA ARG A 58 0.50 17.25 -8.14
C ARG A 58 1.49 17.85 -7.16
N ILE A 59 2.68 17.26 -7.11
CA ILE A 59 3.84 17.77 -6.38
C ILE A 59 4.77 18.41 -7.40
N LEU A 60 5.04 19.70 -7.23
CA LEU A 60 5.95 20.45 -8.10
C LEU A 60 7.20 20.89 -7.33
N GLN A 61 8.32 20.92 -8.04
CA GLN A 61 9.56 21.52 -7.59
C GLN A 61 10.00 22.52 -8.66
N GLN A 62 10.13 23.80 -8.30
CA GLN A 62 10.53 24.86 -9.24
C GLN A 62 9.65 24.92 -10.52
N GLY A 63 8.36 24.58 -10.39
CA GLY A 63 7.41 24.56 -11.51
C GLY A 63 7.36 23.26 -12.32
N GLU A 64 8.22 22.29 -12.04
CA GLU A 64 8.21 20.97 -12.70
C GLU A 64 7.51 19.92 -11.84
N ILE A 65 6.72 19.03 -12.46
CA ILE A 65 6.06 17.93 -11.75
C ILE A 65 7.12 16.89 -11.36
N VAL A 66 7.25 16.62 -10.07
CA VAL A 66 8.18 15.63 -9.52
C VAL A 66 7.49 14.40 -8.95
N GLY A 67 6.17 14.46 -8.79
CA GLY A 67 5.37 13.32 -8.33
C GLY A 67 3.92 13.70 -8.06
N TYR A 68 3.21 12.77 -7.44
CA TYR A 68 1.81 12.94 -7.05
C TYR A 68 1.59 12.49 -5.61
N LEU A 69 0.67 13.15 -4.94
CA LEU A 69 0.16 12.75 -3.64
C LEU A 69 -1.28 12.28 -3.83
N GLY A 70 -1.55 11.01 -3.57
CA GLY A 70 -2.88 10.46 -3.52
C GLY A 70 -3.43 10.48 -2.09
N GLU A 71 -4.68 10.86 -1.92
CA GLU A 71 -5.39 10.85 -0.64
C GLU A 71 -6.61 9.94 -0.74
N LYS A 72 -6.74 9.02 0.23
CA LYS A 72 -7.87 8.10 0.34
C LYS A 72 -8.24 7.85 1.80
N THR A 73 -9.49 7.50 2.02
CA THR A 73 -10.00 7.08 3.33
C THR A 73 -10.08 5.56 3.40
N VAL A 74 -9.58 4.97 4.48
CA VAL A 74 -9.68 3.54 4.77
C VAL A 74 -10.53 3.36 6.02
N THR A 75 -11.62 2.62 5.90
CA THR A 75 -12.50 2.27 7.01
C THR A 75 -12.41 0.78 7.30
N VAL A 76 -12.03 0.43 8.52
CA VAL A 76 -11.98 -0.95 9.02
C VAL A 76 -13.10 -1.15 10.04
N ILE A 77 -13.93 -2.16 9.83
CA ILE A 77 -14.99 -2.58 10.74
C ILE A 77 -14.55 -3.91 11.35
N ASP A 78 -14.34 -3.94 12.66
CA ASP A 78 -13.94 -5.13 13.40
C ASP A 78 -14.72 -5.23 14.73
N GLY A 79 -15.43 -6.33 14.94
CA GLY A 79 -16.14 -6.56 16.21
C GLY A 79 -17.20 -5.53 16.59
N GLY A 80 -17.73 -4.76 15.65
CA GLY A 80 -18.64 -3.63 15.91
C GLY A 80 -17.94 -2.29 16.18
N THR A 81 -16.61 -2.24 16.10
CA THR A 81 -15.82 -1.01 16.11
C THR A 81 -15.51 -0.59 14.68
N THR A 82 -15.85 0.65 14.32
CA THR A 82 -15.48 1.26 13.04
C THR A 82 -14.31 2.21 13.26
N THR A 83 -13.19 1.96 12.58
CA THR A 83 -12.03 2.86 12.55
C THR A 83 -11.87 3.41 11.15
N THR A 84 -11.90 4.73 11.01
CA THR A 84 -11.67 5.42 9.73
C THR A 84 -10.35 6.17 9.83
N THR A 85 -9.47 5.96 8.85
CA THR A 85 -8.14 6.57 8.81
C THR A 85 -7.91 7.20 7.44
N LEU A 86 -7.37 8.41 7.44
CA LEU A 86 -6.90 9.06 6.22
C LEU A 86 -5.51 8.55 5.87
N GLN A 87 -5.34 8.08 4.63
CA GLN A 87 -4.10 7.54 4.12
C GLN A 87 -3.65 8.32 2.89
N TYR A 88 -2.36 8.63 2.87
CA TYR A 88 -1.70 9.31 1.78
C TYR A 88 -0.71 8.39 1.08
N ASN A 89 -0.78 8.31 -0.24
CA ASN A 89 0.18 7.60 -1.07
C ASN A 89 1.04 8.59 -1.82
N ILE A 90 2.35 8.33 -1.85
CA ILE A 90 3.31 9.17 -2.56
C ILE A 90 3.71 8.42 -3.82
N TYR A 91 3.52 9.06 -4.97
CA TYR A 91 3.81 8.49 -6.29
C TYR A 91 4.92 9.26 -6.98
N ASP A 92 5.68 8.56 -7.83
CA ASP A 92 6.54 9.21 -8.81
C ASP A 92 5.75 9.72 -10.03
N ILE A 93 6.46 10.37 -10.96
CA ILE A 93 5.90 10.89 -12.22
C ILE A 93 5.25 9.82 -13.11
N ALA A 94 5.55 8.54 -12.90
CA ALA A 94 5.01 7.41 -13.65
C ALA A 94 3.88 6.69 -12.87
N PHE A 95 3.34 7.32 -11.82
CA PHE A 95 2.32 6.76 -10.94
C PHE A 95 2.74 5.45 -10.24
N ARG A 96 4.04 5.27 -10.00
CA ARG A 96 4.52 4.19 -9.15
C ARG A 96 4.52 4.65 -7.71
N ILE A 97 3.88 3.88 -6.84
CA ILE A 97 3.85 4.17 -5.40
C ILE A 97 5.24 4.01 -4.80
N LEU A 98 5.74 5.07 -4.18
CA LEU A 98 7.04 5.16 -3.53
C LEU A 98 6.94 4.94 -2.01
N GLY A 99 5.80 5.26 -1.43
CA GLY A 99 5.57 5.18 0.00
C GLY A 99 4.20 5.69 0.41
N THR A 100 3.95 5.70 1.70
CA THR A 100 2.68 6.13 2.29
C THR A 100 2.91 6.79 3.64
N PHE A 101 1.98 7.65 4.05
CA PHE A 101 1.85 8.08 5.43
C PHE A 101 0.37 8.20 5.82
N ASP A 102 0.08 8.11 7.12
CA ASP A 102 -1.27 8.32 7.67
C ASP A 102 -1.42 9.71 8.32
N GLU A 103 -2.63 10.00 8.81
CA GLU A 103 -2.94 11.24 9.54
C GLU A 103 -2.08 11.48 10.79
N SER A 104 -1.50 10.43 11.38
CA SER A 104 -0.58 10.53 12.51
C SER A 104 0.86 10.83 12.09
N GLY A 105 1.11 10.87 10.78
CA GLY A 105 2.41 11.08 10.18
C GLY A 105 3.25 9.81 10.04
N ALA A 106 2.73 8.63 10.39
CA ALA A 106 3.49 7.38 10.33
C ALA A 106 3.86 7.06 8.89
N THR A 107 5.14 7.22 8.56
CA THR A 107 5.65 7.25 7.18
C THR A 107 6.41 5.98 6.85
N TYR A 108 6.12 5.43 5.68
CA TYR A 108 6.73 4.21 5.15
C TYR A 108 7.23 4.44 3.73
N ARG A 109 8.43 3.94 3.42
CA ARG A 109 8.95 3.86 2.05
C ARG A 109 8.79 2.44 1.54
N PHE A 110 8.33 2.28 0.30
CA PHE A 110 8.20 0.97 -0.32
C PHE A 110 9.51 0.61 -1.02
N THR A 111 10.11 -0.49 -0.59
CA THR A 111 11.32 -1.06 -1.20
C THR A 111 10.97 -2.39 -1.88
N ARG A 112 11.92 -2.96 -2.63
CA ARG A 112 11.71 -4.25 -3.31
C ARG A 112 11.42 -5.42 -2.35
N GLY A 113 11.85 -5.33 -1.10
CA GLY A 113 11.65 -6.36 -0.09
C GLY A 113 10.35 -6.18 0.67
N ASN A 114 10.29 -5.13 1.49
CA ASN A 114 9.14 -4.80 2.34
C ASN A 114 9.04 -3.27 2.51
N PRO A 115 7.88 -2.76 2.96
CA PRO A 115 7.77 -1.40 3.46
C PRO A 115 8.75 -1.15 4.62
N GLU A 116 9.52 -0.07 4.54
CA GLU A 116 10.43 0.42 5.56
C GLU A 116 9.79 1.57 6.32
N LYS A 117 9.65 1.46 7.65
CA LYS A 117 9.15 2.57 8.48
C LYS A 117 10.25 3.61 8.65
N LEU A 118 9.99 4.84 8.18
CA LEU A 118 10.95 5.95 8.27
C LEU A 118 10.80 6.73 9.58
N GLY A 119 9.59 6.80 10.14
CA GLY A 119 9.29 7.57 11.35
C GLY A 119 7.91 8.21 11.30
N ASN A 120 7.70 9.22 12.15
CA ASN A 120 6.48 10.02 12.17
C ASN A 120 6.82 11.47 11.82
N PHE A 121 6.20 12.01 10.76
CA PHE A 121 6.54 13.33 10.21
C PHE A 121 5.29 14.11 9.81
N THR A 122 5.43 15.42 9.59
CA THR A 122 4.40 16.21 8.90
C THR A 122 4.29 15.76 7.45
N SER A 123 3.15 15.99 6.80
CA SER A 123 2.89 15.54 5.42
C SER A 123 4.00 15.92 4.44
N GLU A 124 4.46 17.19 4.48
CA GLU A 124 5.55 17.66 3.63
C GLU A 124 6.88 16.95 3.92
N HIS A 125 7.20 16.75 5.21
CA HIS A 125 8.39 16.01 5.59
C HIS A 125 8.30 14.53 5.22
N SER A 126 7.13 13.88 5.33
CA SER A 126 6.91 12.50 4.90
C SER A 126 7.24 12.34 3.42
N ILE A 127 6.80 13.29 2.58
CA ILE A 127 7.09 13.31 1.15
C ILE A 127 8.60 13.42 0.91
N ARG A 128 9.28 14.36 1.58
CA ARG A 128 10.74 14.52 1.48
C ARG A 128 11.48 13.25 1.92
N GLN A 129 11.06 12.64 3.02
CA GLN A 129 11.66 11.41 3.52
C GLN A 129 11.45 10.25 2.55
N VAL A 130 10.28 10.10 1.93
CA VAL A 130 10.04 9.01 0.97
C VAL A 130 10.80 9.24 -0.34
N THR A 131 10.71 10.45 -0.91
CA THR A 131 11.21 10.77 -2.25
C THR A 131 12.69 11.15 -2.30
N GLY A 132 13.26 11.64 -1.19
CA GLY A 132 14.60 12.23 -1.16
C GLY A 132 14.69 13.61 -1.83
N ILE A 133 13.58 14.24 -2.20
CA ILE A 133 13.57 15.55 -2.85
C ILE A 133 13.80 16.64 -1.80
N GLU A 134 14.81 17.46 -2.01
CA GLU A 134 15.12 18.63 -1.19
C GLU A 134 14.56 19.93 -1.81
N GLY A 135 14.51 21.02 -1.04
CA GLY A 135 14.02 22.32 -1.52
C GLY A 135 12.54 22.58 -1.25
N ILE A 136 11.95 23.57 -1.92
CA ILE A 136 10.54 23.96 -1.73
C ILE A 136 9.65 23.12 -2.65
N LEU A 137 8.63 22.49 -2.06
CA LEU A 137 7.62 21.74 -2.79
C LEU A 137 6.34 22.57 -2.89
N GLU A 138 5.74 22.58 -4.06
CA GLU A 138 4.42 23.18 -4.30
C GLU A 138 3.38 22.07 -4.54
N PHE A 139 2.20 22.24 -3.96
CA PHE A 139 1.09 21.29 -4.09
C PHE A 139 -0.03 21.94 -4.89
N LYS A 140 -0.41 21.31 -6.01
CA LYS A 140 -1.49 21.80 -6.87
C LYS A 140 -2.51 20.71 -7.11
N GLU A 141 -3.76 20.98 -6.74
CA GLU A 141 -4.87 20.05 -6.90
C GLU A 141 -5.07 19.63 -8.37
N GLY A 142 -5.58 18.41 -8.53
CA GLY A 142 -6.05 17.85 -9.78
C GLY A 142 -4.97 17.20 -10.65
N LEU A 143 -5.39 16.16 -11.38
CA LEU A 143 -4.72 15.63 -12.57
C LEU A 143 -5.48 16.20 -13.77
N GLN A 144 -4.81 16.98 -14.63
CA GLN A 144 -5.39 17.39 -15.91
C GLN A 144 -5.18 16.29 -16.95
#